data_AF-A0A3R9RJC6-F1
#
_entry.id   AF-A0A3R9RJC6-F1
#
_cell.length_a   1.000
_cell.length_b   1.000
_cell.length_c   1.000
_cell.angle_alpha   90.00
_cell.angle_beta   90.00
_cell.angle_gamma   90.00
#
_symmetry.space_group_name_H-M   'P 1'
#
loop_
_entity.id
_entity.type
_entity.pdbx_description
1 polymer ?
#
loop_
_entity_poly.entity_id
_entity_poly.type
_entity_poly.pdbx_seq_one_letter_code
_entity_poly.pdbx_strand_id
1 'polypeptide(L)'
;MKWVDRESGKILGINAFDLFLLLIILCAGGYYAYENLVPPPQEVSSFSGLNIRNAALEYSRLSGLGYLVYARVDGTWTMNGTELHDDILITWAYETRLFGWYKGSRVTIGGPNAYVEDIAATQITFKTATPSVIRIYVNQINGSTLSEISDKLEEISRNVAGRYGVGNVLIRSSLVISVPGLKPGAFIYSQLRNKIYSRVPWGYPYFNLGDSYITIIFDYTQRNFLTTDDLRTIDSILRELNISYSGVILYDGYVFIGTEKPLTGVSVYAELLENARKYSNTIDLTKLTYTVKP
;
A
#
# COMPACT_ATOMS: atom_id res chain seq x y z
N MET A 1 9.44 -27.76 -50.01
CA MET A 1 8.19 -27.76 -49.22
C MET A 1 7.42 -26.50 -49.59
N LYS A 2 6.22 -26.60 -50.17
CA LYS A 2 5.41 -25.42 -50.53
C LYS A 2 4.67 -24.96 -49.27
N TRP A 3 4.88 -23.71 -48.86
CA TRP A 3 4.35 -23.14 -47.62
C TRP A 3 2.85 -22.86 -47.66
N VAL A 4 2.31 -22.73 -48.87
CA VAL A 4 0.89 -22.46 -49.13
C VAL A 4 0.45 -23.40 -50.25
N ASP A 5 -0.57 -24.21 -49.98
CA ASP A 5 -1.25 -25.03 -50.98
C ASP A 5 -2.66 -24.47 -51.21
N ARG A 6 -2.79 -23.77 -52.34
CA ARG A 6 -4.04 -23.10 -52.73
C ARG A 6 -5.13 -24.05 -53.17
N GLU A 7 -4.79 -25.26 -53.64
CA GLU A 7 -5.78 -26.22 -54.12
C GLU A 7 -6.49 -26.93 -52.96
N SER A 8 -5.78 -27.20 -51.86
CA SER A 8 -6.34 -27.82 -50.67
C SER A 8 -6.78 -26.84 -49.57
N GLY A 9 -6.57 -25.53 -49.78
CA GLY A 9 -6.90 -24.48 -48.80
C GLY A 9 -6.03 -24.51 -47.54
N LYS A 10 -4.86 -25.15 -47.60
CA LYS A 10 -3.99 -25.39 -46.44
C LYS A 10 -2.78 -24.46 -46.45
N ILE A 11 -2.46 -23.93 -45.27
CA ILE A 11 -1.25 -23.14 -45.01
C ILE A 11 -0.47 -23.92 -43.97
N LEU A 12 0.82 -24.19 -44.22
CA LEU A 12 1.67 -25.03 -43.34
C LEU A 12 1.12 -26.46 -43.10
N GLY A 13 0.29 -27.00 -43.99
CA GLY A 13 -0.33 -28.32 -43.84
C GLY A 13 -1.56 -28.35 -42.91
N ILE A 14 -1.95 -27.20 -42.37
CA ILE A 14 -3.10 -27.01 -41.49
C ILE A 14 -4.19 -26.27 -42.28
N ASN A 15 -5.46 -26.58 -42.01
CA ASN A 15 -6.59 -25.86 -42.62
C ASN A 15 -6.55 -24.38 -42.19
N ALA A 16 -6.89 -23.45 -43.08
CA ALA A 16 -6.84 -22.01 -42.79
C ALA A 16 -7.66 -21.63 -41.54
N PHE A 17 -8.79 -22.30 -41.31
CA PHE A 17 -9.62 -22.12 -40.13
C PHE A 17 -8.94 -22.57 -38.83
N ASP A 18 -8.29 -23.74 -38.84
CA ASP A 18 -7.58 -24.28 -37.66
C ASP A 18 -6.36 -23.41 -37.32
N LEU A 19 -5.66 -22.89 -38.34
CA LEU A 19 -4.56 -21.95 -38.16
C LEU A 19 -5.03 -20.63 -37.52
N PHE A 20 -6.19 -20.13 -37.95
CA PHE A 20 -6.83 -18.95 -37.36
C PHE A 20 -7.22 -19.19 -35.90
N LEU A 21 -7.83 -20.35 -35.59
CA LEU A 21 -8.19 -20.72 -34.23
C LEU A 21 -6.96 -20.82 -33.32
N LEU A 22 -5.88 -21.41 -33.82
CA LEU A 22 -4.63 -21.59 -33.08
C LEU A 22 -3.94 -20.24 -32.81
N LEU A 23 -4.01 -19.29 -33.75
CA LEU A 23 -3.59 -17.91 -33.54
C LEU A 23 -4.42 -17.21 -32.46
N ILE A 24 -5.74 -17.40 -32.43
CA ILE A 24 -6.58 -16.84 -31.36
C ILE A 24 -6.18 -17.42 -30.01
N ILE A 25 -5.98 -18.73 -29.91
CA ILE A 25 -5.57 -19.40 -28.66
C ILE A 25 -4.19 -18.92 -28.21
N LEU A 26 -3.24 -18.75 -29.13
CA LEU A 26 -1.91 -18.21 -28.83
C LEU A 26 -1.95 -16.73 -28.42
N CYS A 27 -2.76 -15.91 -29.08
CA CYS A 27 -2.91 -14.50 -28.73
C CYS A 27 -3.63 -14.33 -27.39
N ALA A 28 -4.72 -15.06 -27.14
CA ALA A 28 -5.42 -15.04 -25.87
C ALA A 28 -4.56 -15.65 -24.75
N GLY A 29 -3.88 -16.76 -25.01
CA GLY A 29 -2.96 -17.40 -24.06
C GLY A 29 -1.74 -16.53 -23.76
N GLY A 30 -1.18 -15.88 -24.78
CA GLY A 30 -0.07 -14.94 -24.67
C GLY A 30 -0.46 -13.66 -23.95
N TYR A 31 -1.63 -13.10 -24.25
CA TYR A 31 -2.19 -11.94 -23.52
C TYR A 31 -2.47 -12.28 -22.06
N TYR A 32 -3.09 -13.43 -21.80
CA TYR A 32 -3.32 -13.93 -20.45
C TYR A 32 -2.00 -14.15 -19.70
N ALA A 33 -1.01 -14.79 -20.34
CA ALA A 33 0.31 -14.97 -19.75
C ALA A 33 1.00 -13.63 -19.46
N TYR A 34 0.94 -12.67 -20.38
CA TYR A 34 1.54 -11.35 -20.22
C TYR A 34 0.93 -10.57 -19.04
N GLU A 35 -0.40 -10.49 -18.95
CA GLU A 35 -1.10 -9.84 -17.83
C GLU A 35 -0.81 -10.50 -16.46
N ASN A 36 -0.48 -11.79 -16.45
CA ASN A 36 -0.24 -12.54 -15.22
C ASN A 36 1.25 -12.69 -14.83
N LEU A 37 2.20 -12.56 -15.78
CA LEU A 37 3.62 -12.87 -15.57
C LEU A 37 4.55 -11.65 -15.56
N VAL A 38 4.13 -10.49 -16.06
CA VAL A 38 4.99 -9.29 -16.13
C VAL A 38 4.39 -8.18 -15.25
N PRO A 39 4.92 -7.93 -14.04
CA PRO A 39 4.43 -6.83 -13.20
C PRO A 39 5.39 -5.63 -13.19
N PRO A 40 5.18 -4.58 -14.01
CA PRO A 40 5.61 -3.23 -13.67
C PRO A 40 4.60 -2.56 -12.72
N PRO A 41 4.93 -1.40 -12.12
CA PRO A 41 3.96 -0.57 -11.39
C PRO A 41 2.72 -0.37 -12.25
N GLN A 42 1.58 -0.89 -11.80
CA GLN A 42 0.41 -0.97 -12.67
C GLN A 42 -0.36 0.33 -12.58
N GLU A 43 -0.39 1.08 -13.68
CA GLU A 43 -1.31 2.20 -13.82
C GLU A 43 -2.74 1.68 -13.69
N VAL A 44 -3.45 2.19 -12.70
CA VAL A 44 -4.82 1.76 -12.39
C VAL A 44 -5.83 2.69 -13.02
N SER A 45 -5.56 3.99 -12.97
CA SER A 45 -6.50 5.02 -13.38
C SER A 45 -5.77 6.33 -13.66
N SER A 46 -6.17 7.01 -14.73
CA SER A 46 -5.69 8.34 -15.07
C SER A 46 -6.83 9.35 -15.02
N PHE A 47 -6.55 10.50 -14.43
CA PHE A 47 -7.50 11.60 -14.27
C PHE A 47 -6.88 12.89 -14.78
N SER A 48 -7.67 13.67 -15.52
CA SER A 48 -7.37 15.10 -15.67
C SER A 48 -7.42 15.76 -14.29
N GLY A 49 -6.55 16.73 -14.04
CA GLY A 49 -6.57 17.53 -12.83
C GLY A 49 -7.91 18.25 -12.60
N LEU A 50 -8.65 18.58 -13.67
CA LEU A 50 -10.01 19.14 -13.54
C LEU A 50 -10.97 18.18 -12.82
N ASN A 51 -10.64 16.88 -12.81
CA ASN A 51 -11.41 15.81 -12.20
C ASN A 51 -10.79 15.31 -10.88
N ILE A 52 -10.09 16.17 -10.15
CA ILE A 52 -9.38 15.79 -8.92
C ILE A 52 -10.29 15.20 -7.83
N ARG A 53 -11.59 15.57 -7.81
CA ARG A 53 -12.57 14.96 -6.92
C ARG A 53 -12.68 13.44 -7.14
N ASN A 54 -12.74 13.01 -8.39
CA ASN A 54 -12.81 11.58 -8.70
C ASN A 54 -11.47 10.88 -8.45
N ALA A 55 -10.35 11.57 -8.64
CA ALA A 55 -9.05 11.07 -8.20
C ALA A 55 -9.00 10.85 -6.68
N ALA A 56 -9.51 11.79 -5.88
CA ALA A 56 -9.60 11.65 -4.42
C ALA A 56 -10.48 10.47 -3.97
N LEU A 57 -11.62 10.25 -4.64
CA LEU A 57 -12.49 9.10 -4.39
C LEU A 57 -11.80 7.78 -4.78
N GLU A 58 -11.12 7.75 -5.92
CA GLU A 58 -10.43 6.56 -6.38
C GLU A 58 -9.25 6.19 -5.49
N TYR A 59 -8.45 7.16 -5.05
CA TYR A 59 -7.44 6.93 -4.02
C TYR A 59 -8.07 6.34 -2.74
N SER A 60 -9.19 6.90 -2.28
CA SER A 60 -9.88 6.41 -1.08
C SER A 60 -10.37 4.97 -1.22
N ARG A 61 -10.78 4.57 -2.44
CA ARG A 61 -11.12 3.19 -2.78
C ARG A 61 -9.90 2.28 -2.71
N LEU A 62 -8.83 2.62 -3.44
CA LEU A 62 -7.59 1.82 -3.51
C LEU A 62 -6.91 1.67 -2.15
N SER A 63 -6.77 2.77 -1.41
CA SER A 63 -6.28 2.80 -0.04
C SER A 63 -7.19 1.96 0.88
N GLY A 64 -8.52 2.04 0.72
CA GLY A 64 -9.47 1.20 1.46
C GLY A 64 -9.33 -0.31 1.21
N LEU A 65 -8.83 -0.70 0.04
CA LEU A 65 -8.49 -2.10 -0.30
C LEU A 65 -7.11 -2.53 0.23
N GLY A 66 -6.35 -1.59 0.81
CA GLY A 66 -5.02 -1.86 1.38
C GLY A 66 -3.87 -1.71 0.39
N TYR A 67 -4.07 -1.04 -0.74
CA TYR A 67 -2.97 -0.73 -1.65
C TYR A 67 -2.19 0.50 -1.17
N LEU A 68 -0.86 0.41 -1.26
CA LEU A 68 0.02 1.58 -1.23
C LEU A 68 0.02 2.22 -2.63
N VAL A 69 -0.40 3.48 -2.72
CA VAL A 69 -0.69 4.15 -3.99
C VAL A 69 0.29 5.29 -4.24
N TYR A 70 0.97 5.25 -5.38
CA TYR A 70 1.70 6.38 -5.93
C TYR A 70 0.84 7.06 -6.99
N ALA A 71 0.98 8.38 -7.12
CA ALA A 71 0.46 9.11 -8.27
C ALA A 71 1.62 9.68 -9.08
N ARG A 72 1.65 9.37 -10.37
CA ARG A 72 2.39 10.18 -11.34
C ARG A 72 1.63 11.47 -11.52
N VAL A 73 2.22 12.59 -11.14
CA VAL A 73 1.62 13.91 -11.25
C VAL A 73 2.37 14.71 -12.30
N ASP A 74 1.62 15.17 -13.30
CA ASP A 74 2.05 16.20 -14.22
C ASP A 74 1.36 17.51 -13.82
N GLY A 75 2.13 18.58 -13.68
CA GLY A 75 1.62 19.86 -13.20
C GLY A 75 2.72 20.86 -12.91
N THR A 76 2.45 21.80 -12.01
CA THR A 76 3.41 22.81 -11.58
C THR A 76 3.39 23.01 -10.08
N TRP A 77 4.54 23.37 -9.51
CA TRP A 77 4.63 23.89 -8.15
C TRP A 77 3.97 25.27 -8.09
N THR A 78 3.01 25.46 -7.20
CA THR A 78 2.25 26.72 -7.10
C THR A 78 3.11 27.88 -6.61
N MET A 79 4.12 27.58 -5.78
CA MET A 79 5.02 28.59 -5.20
C MET A 79 5.87 29.33 -6.25
N ASN A 80 6.31 28.65 -7.29
CA ASN A 80 7.30 29.18 -8.24
C ASN A 80 7.01 28.87 -9.72
N GLY A 81 5.93 28.15 -10.03
CA GLY A 81 5.53 27.78 -11.39
C GLY A 81 6.42 26.73 -12.05
N THR A 82 7.37 26.11 -11.33
CA THR A 82 8.25 25.09 -11.93
C THR A 82 7.46 23.83 -12.26
N GLU A 83 7.70 23.27 -13.45
CA GLU A 83 7.06 22.03 -13.89
C GLU A 83 7.42 20.85 -12.97
N LEU A 84 6.43 20.00 -12.73
CA LEU A 84 6.57 18.75 -11.98
C LEU A 84 6.05 17.61 -12.85
N HIS A 85 6.92 16.63 -13.04
CA HIS A 85 6.62 15.34 -13.65
C HIS A 85 7.29 14.29 -12.77
N ASP A 86 6.59 13.82 -11.74
CA ASP A 86 7.18 12.85 -10.80
C ASP A 86 6.14 11.94 -10.14
N ASP A 87 6.59 10.85 -9.56
CA ASP A 87 5.75 9.95 -8.75
C ASP A 87 5.76 10.40 -7.28
N ILE A 88 4.57 10.55 -6.70
CA ILE A 88 4.35 10.99 -5.32
C ILE A 88 3.61 9.89 -4.57
N LEU A 89 4.07 9.51 -3.37
CA LEU A 89 3.32 8.60 -2.50
C LEU A 89 2.07 9.33 -2.00
N ILE A 90 0.88 8.84 -2.30
CA ILE A 90 -0.36 9.45 -1.83
C ILE A 90 -0.73 8.83 -0.48
N THR A 91 -0.96 9.69 0.51
CA THR A 91 -1.11 9.28 1.91
C THR A 91 -2.50 9.60 2.45
N TRP A 92 -3.20 10.57 1.85
CA TRP A 92 -4.57 10.90 2.22
C TRP A 92 -5.29 11.64 1.08
N ALA A 93 -6.62 11.71 1.16
CA ALA A 93 -7.44 12.51 0.26
C ALA A 93 -8.58 13.17 1.03
N TYR A 94 -8.91 14.39 0.64
CA TYR A 94 -10.03 15.14 1.22
C TYR A 94 -10.73 15.94 0.13
N GLU A 95 -11.98 15.60 -0.16
CA GLU A 95 -12.84 16.25 -1.15
C GLU A 95 -12.17 16.40 -2.54
N THR A 96 -11.54 17.55 -2.81
CA THR A 96 -10.91 17.91 -4.09
C THR A 96 -9.40 18.02 -3.98
N ARG A 97 -8.79 17.39 -2.97
CA ARG A 97 -7.35 17.48 -2.67
C ARG A 97 -6.77 16.11 -2.38
N LEU A 98 -5.54 15.90 -2.86
CA LEU A 98 -4.71 14.77 -2.46
C LEU A 98 -3.58 15.29 -1.56
N PHE A 99 -3.18 14.46 -0.61
CA PHE A 99 -2.02 14.68 0.23
C PHE A 99 -1.02 13.58 -0.10
N GLY A 100 0.24 13.99 -0.24
CA GLY A 100 1.31 13.06 -0.56
C GLY A 100 2.59 13.32 0.20
N TRP A 101 3.52 12.41 0.02
CA TRP A 101 4.87 12.47 0.53
C TRP A 101 5.85 12.45 -0.64
N TYR A 102 6.63 13.51 -0.76
CA TYR A 102 7.56 13.73 -1.86
C TYR A 102 8.92 14.20 -1.31
N LYS A 103 9.98 13.45 -1.63
CA LYS A 103 11.37 13.77 -1.26
C LYS A 103 11.56 14.15 0.23
N GLY A 104 10.88 13.44 1.12
CA GLY A 104 10.99 13.65 2.58
C GLY A 104 10.10 14.74 3.16
N SER A 105 9.18 15.29 2.36
CA SER A 105 8.26 16.35 2.79
C SER A 105 6.82 16.03 2.39
N ARG A 106 5.86 16.54 3.16
CA ARG A 106 4.45 16.51 2.75
C ARG A 106 4.19 17.53 1.66
N VAL A 107 3.32 17.16 0.76
CA VAL A 107 2.80 18.01 -0.30
C VAL A 107 1.30 17.83 -0.42
N THR A 108 0.64 18.90 -0.85
CA THR A 108 -0.77 18.92 -1.22
C THR A 108 -0.90 19.12 -2.72
N ILE A 109 -1.85 18.40 -3.32
CA ILE A 109 -2.07 18.39 -4.76
C ILE A 109 -3.52 18.80 -4.99
N GLY A 110 -3.69 19.89 -5.73
CA GLY A 110 -4.97 20.42 -6.18
C GLY A 110 -5.15 20.24 -7.70
N GLY A 111 -6.29 20.70 -8.22
CA GLY A 111 -6.52 20.75 -9.66
C GLY A 111 -5.68 21.83 -10.37
N PRO A 112 -5.89 22.08 -11.67
CA PRO A 112 -5.06 22.97 -12.48
C PRO A 112 -5.08 24.43 -12.01
N ASN A 113 -6.14 24.83 -11.32
CA ASN A 113 -6.32 26.18 -10.79
C ASN A 113 -5.97 26.29 -9.29
N ALA A 114 -5.27 25.30 -8.74
CA ALA A 114 -4.85 25.30 -7.35
C ALA A 114 -3.92 26.48 -7.06
N TYR A 115 -4.19 27.18 -5.97
CA TYR A 115 -3.38 28.29 -5.46
C TYR A 115 -3.10 28.20 -3.96
N VAL A 116 -3.78 27.27 -3.26
CA VAL A 116 -3.57 27.00 -1.83
C VAL A 116 -2.70 25.75 -1.65
N GLU A 117 -2.87 24.77 -2.52
CA GLU A 117 -2.08 23.54 -2.53
C GLU A 117 -0.66 23.78 -3.06
N ASP A 118 0.27 22.89 -2.74
CA ASP A 118 1.67 22.99 -3.16
C ASP A 118 1.84 22.72 -4.66
N ILE A 119 0.97 21.86 -5.23
CA ILE A 119 1.03 21.41 -6.62
C ILE A 119 -0.32 21.64 -7.31
N ALA A 120 -0.30 22.30 -8.46
CA ALA A 120 -1.42 22.40 -9.38
C ALA A 120 -1.30 21.31 -10.45
N ALA A 121 -2.07 20.24 -10.31
CA ALA A 121 -1.98 19.09 -11.22
C ALA A 121 -2.82 19.32 -12.49
N THR A 122 -2.24 19.02 -13.64
CA THR A 122 -2.94 18.94 -14.93
C THR A 122 -3.35 17.50 -15.25
N GLN A 123 -2.57 16.52 -14.77
CA GLN A 123 -2.85 15.10 -14.89
C GLN A 123 -2.37 14.33 -13.64
N ILE A 124 -3.15 13.33 -13.23
CA ILE A 124 -2.87 12.47 -12.08
C ILE A 124 -3.10 11.02 -12.54
N THR A 125 -2.05 10.20 -12.50
CA THR A 125 -2.13 8.78 -12.85
C THR A 125 -1.76 7.93 -11.65
N PHE A 126 -2.71 7.19 -11.09
CA PHE A 126 -2.44 6.31 -9.95
C PHE A 126 -1.78 5.01 -10.37
N LYS A 127 -0.84 4.57 -9.54
CA LYS A 127 -0.13 3.30 -9.63
C LYS A 127 -0.13 2.65 -8.26
N THR A 128 -0.48 1.37 -8.17
CA THR A 128 -0.28 0.62 -6.93
C THR A 128 1.15 0.12 -6.86
N ALA A 129 1.73 0.13 -5.66
CA ALA A 129 3.08 -0.39 -5.43
C ALA A 129 3.17 -1.91 -5.63
N THR A 130 2.04 -2.61 -5.48
CA THR A 130 1.95 -4.06 -5.64
C THR A 130 0.74 -4.44 -6.51
N PRO A 131 0.82 -5.56 -7.26
CA PRO A 131 -0.27 -6.05 -8.12
C PRO A 131 -1.46 -6.67 -7.38
N SER A 132 -1.29 -7.05 -6.12
CA SER A 132 -2.36 -7.66 -5.31
C SER A 132 -2.11 -7.42 -3.83
N VAL A 133 -3.16 -7.61 -3.02
CA VAL A 133 -3.11 -7.43 -1.56
C VAL A 133 -3.80 -8.60 -0.87
N ILE A 134 -3.13 -9.19 0.11
CA ILE A 134 -3.73 -10.12 1.07
C ILE A 134 -4.10 -9.32 2.31
N ARG A 135 -5.33 -9.44 2.78
CA ARG A 135 -5.78 -8.84 4.04
C ARG A 135 -5.95 -9.93 5.08
N ILE A 136 -5.23 -9.80 6.18
CA ILE A 136 -5.38 -10.64 7.37
C ILE A 136 -5.82 -9.77 8.56
N TYR A 137 -6.51 -10.38 9.50
CA TYR A 137 -6.81 -9.76 10.79
C TYR A 137 -5.93 -10.41 11.84
N VAL A 138 -5.06 -9.63 12.46
CA VAL A 138 -4.17 -10.11 13.52
C VAL A 138 -4.83 -9.84 14.86
N ASN A 139 -4.76 -10.80 15.76
CA ASN A 139 -5.00 -10.61 17.18
C ASN A 139 -3.83 -9.83 17.79
N GLN A 140 -3.97 -9.44 19.05
CA GLN A 140 -2.95 -8.68 19.78
C GLN A 140 -1.55 -9.32 19.65
N ILE A 141 -0.56 -8.50 19.30
CA ILE A 141 0.85 -8.89 19.23
C ILE A 141 1.62 -8.10 20.28
N ASN A 142 2.31 -8.81 21.16
CA ASN A 142 3.19 -8.23 22.17
C ASN A 142 4.65 -8.28 21.70
N GLY A 143 5.43 -7.28 22.06
CA GLY A 143 6.87 -7.22 21.82
C GLY A 143 7.55 -6.34 22.85
N SER A 144 8.86 -6.52 23.02
CA SER A 144 9.70 -5.65 23.84
C SER A 144 10.06 -4.36 23.11
N THR A 145 10.11 -4.38 21.77
CA THR A 145 10.42 -3.22 20.93
C THR A 145 9.43 -3.06 19.78
N LEU A 146 9.32 -1.84 19.24
CA LEU A 146 8.60 -1.60 17.98
C LEU A 146 9.22 -2.37 16.81
N SER A 147 10.56 -2.51 16.81
CA SER A 147 11.28 -3.31 15.83
C SER A 147 10.90 -4.79 15.88
N GLU A 148 10.72 -5.36 17.09
CA GLU A 148 10.27 -6.75 17.25
C GLU A 148 8.84 -6.95 16.71
N ILE A 149 7.95 -5.97 16.90
CA ILE A 149 6.60 -6.00 16.30
C ILE A 149 6.70 -6.01 14.76
N SER A 150 7.56 -5.15 14.19
CA SER A 150 7.82 -5.13 12.74
C SER A 150 8.27 -6.50 12.25
N ASP A 151 9.27 -7.09 12.89
CA ASP A 151 9.88 -8.34 12.45
C ASP A 151 8.86 -9.51 12.52
N LYS A 152 8.04 -9.56 13.57
CA LYS A 152 6.93 -10.54 13.69
C LYS A 152 5.91 -10.39 12.58
N LEU A 153 5.50 -9.16 12.28
CA LEU A 153 4.53 -8.89 11.22
C LEU A 153 5.10 -9.25 9.84
N GLU A 154 6.37 -8.94 9.57
CA GLU A 154 7.02 -9.31 8.32
C GLU A 154 7.19 -10.83 8.20
N GLU A 155 7.53 -11.53 9.28
CA GLU A 155 7.59 -13.00 9.29
C GLU A 155 6.24 -13.62 8.99
N ILE A 156 5.18 -13.19 9.69
CA ILE A 156 3.81 -13.63 9.43
C ILE A 156 3.45 -13.37 7.97
N SER A 157 3.73 -12.15 7.47
CA SER A 157 3.39 -11.74 6.12
C SER A 157 4.10 -12.56 5.07
N ARG A 158 5.41 -12.82 5.24
CA ARG A 158 6.20 -13.68 4.34
C ARG A 158 5.65 -15.10 4.29
N ASN A 159 5.29 -15.66 5.44
CA ASN A 159 4.76 -17.01 5.49
C ASN A 159 3.36 -17.11 4.89
N VAL A 160 2.47 -16.16 5.19
CA VAL A 160 1.12 -16.10 4.59
C VAL A 160 1.20 -15.95 3.07
N ALA A 161 2.00 -15.00 2.57
CA ALA A 161 2.16 -14.76 1.15
C ALA A 161 2.91 -15.89 0.42
N GLY A 162 3.81 -16.61 1.09
CA GLY A 162 4.54 -17.75 0.52
C GLY A 162 5.21 -17.41 -0.81
N ARG A 163 4.86 -18.17 -1.87
CA ARG A 163 5.47 -18.02 -3.20
C ARG A 163 5.17 -16.69 -3.91
N TYR A 164 4.16 -15.94 -3.44
CA TYR A 164 3.77 -14.66 -4.02
C TYR A 164 4.68 -13.51 -3.57
N GLY A 165 5.52 -13.73 -2.55
CA GLY A 165 6.44 -12.72 -2.02
C GLY A 165 5.73 -11.58 -1.29
N VAL A 166 6.50 -10.73 -0.63
CA VAL A 166 6.00 -9.55 0.10
C VAL A 166 6.72 -8.31 -0.41
N GLY A 167 5.99 -7.44 -1.10
CA GLY A 167 6.50 -6.15 -1.54
C GLY A 167 6.36 -5.06 -0.48
N ASN A 168 5.25 -5.07 0.27
CA ASN A 168 5.05 -4.18 1.42
C ASN A 168 4.11 -4.79 2.46
N VAL A 169 4.18 -4.26 3.68
CA VAL A 169 3.28 -4.61 4.79
C VAL A 169 2.69 -3.32 5.34
N LEU A 170 1.38 -3.20 5.25
CA LEU A 170 0.61 -2.08 5.80
C LEU A 170 -0.17 -2.53 7.02
N ILE A 171 -0.16 -1.70 8.05
CA ILE A 171 -0.71 -2.00 9.37
C ILE A 171 -1.80 -0.96 9.65
N ARG A 172 -3.01 -1.45 9.88
CA ARG A 172 -4.13 -0.66 10.38
C ARG A 172 -4.54 -1.21 11.74
N SER A 173 -3.92 -0.64 12.77
CA SER A 173 -4.18 -0.95 14.16
C SER A 173 -3.76 0.23 15.05
N SER A 174 -3.93 0.07 16.36
CA SER A 174 -3.43 0.97 17.39
C SER A 174 -2.26 0.34 18.13
N LEU A 175 -1.33 1.18 18.58
CA LEU A 175 -0.16 0.79 19.36
C LEU A 175 -0.28 1.34 20.76
N VAL A 176 0.11 0.55 21.76
CA VAL A 176 0.37 1.02 23.12
C VAL A 176 1.80 0.69 23.48
N ILE A 177 2.53 1.72 23.92
CA ILE A 177 3.91 1.63 24.32
C ILE A 177 3.95 1.87 25.82
N SER A 178 4.45 0.90 26.58
CA SER A 178 4.63 1.03 28.03
C SER A 178 5.92 1.78 28.32
N VAL A 179 5.81 2.99 28.85
CA VAL A 179 6.91 3.93 29.09
C VAL A 179 6.98 4.24 30.60
N PRO A 180 7.54 3.35 31.44
CA PRO A 180 7.56 3.55 32.88
C PRO A 180 8.12 4.91 33.29
N GLY A 181 7.38 5.62 34.14
CA GLY A 181 7.80 6.94 34.65
C GLY A 181 7.52 8.11 33.70
N LEU A 182 6.96 7.87 32.51
CA LEU A 182 6.47 8.94 31.65
C LEU A 182 5.35 9.70 32.34
N LYS A 183 5.52 11.03 32.42
CA LYS A 183 4.45 11.95 32.81
C LYS A 183 3.96 12.71 31.59
N PRO A 184 2.63 12.77 31.36
CA PRO A 184 2.09 13.46 30.21
C PRO A 184 2.41 14.96 30.29
N GLY A 185 2.88 15.52 29.18
CA GLY A 185 3.24 16.92 29.09
C GLY A 185 3.13 17.45 27.66
N ALA A 186 2.64 18.67 27.52
CA ALA A 186 2.42 19.30 26.21
C ALA A 186 3.72 19.41 25.38
N PHE A 187 4.86 19.59 26.05
CA PHE A 187 6.16 19.66 25.40
C PHE A 187 6.55 18.32 24.75
N ILE A 188 6.50 17.22 25.50
CA ILE A 188 6.79 15.86 25.00
C ILE A 188 5.81 15.51 23.87
N TYR A 189 4.52 15.78 24.06
CA TYR A 189 3.50 15.59 23.03
C TYR A 189 3.87 16.31 21.73
N SER A 190 4.20 17.60 21.82
CA SER A 190 4.52 18.42 20.63
C SER A 190 5.79 17.94 19.94
N GLN A 191 6.84 17.58 20.69
CA GLN A 191 8.08 17.05 20.12
C GLN A 191 7.88 15.72 19.40
N LEU A 192 7.19 14.77 20.06
CA LEU A 192 6.87 13.47 19.49
C LEU A 192 6.03 13.62 18.23
N ARG A 193 4.93 14.38 18.32
CA ARG A 193 4.04 14.66 17.20
C ARG A 193 4.81 15.26 16.03
N ASN A 194 5.63 16.30 16.26
CA ASN A 194 6.33 17.00 15.19
C ASN A 194 7.42 16.12 14.54
N LYS A 195 8.16 15.31 15.31
CA LYS A 195 9.17 14.39 14.77
C LYS A 195 8.56 13.24 13.97
N ILE A 196 7.46 12.66 14.45
CA ILE A 196 6.74 11.62 13.69
C ILE A 196 6.15 12.24 12.44
N TYR A 197 5.49 13.40 12.57
CA TYR A 197 4.98 14.13 11.43
C TYR A 197 6.08 14.35 10.39
N SER A 198 7.24 14.90 10.74
CA SER A 198 8.29 15.19 9.75
C SER A 198 9.02 13.98 9.14
N ARG A 199 8.72 12.74 9.54
CA ARG A 199 9.47 11.56 9.06
C ARG A 199 8.59 10.39 8.61
N VAL A 200 7.36 10.32 9.08
CA VAL A 200 6.40 9.28 8.75
C VAL A 200 5.41 9.85 7.71
N PRO A 201 5.27 9.24 6.52
CA PRO A 201 4.47 9.80 5.41
C PRO A 201 2.98 10.01 5.71
N TRP A 202 2.43 9.15 6.55
CA TRP A 202 1.00 9.05 6.82
C TRP A 202 0.49 10.27 7.60
N GLY A 203 -0.83 10.52 7.54
CA GLY A 203 -1.50 11.76 7.95
C GLY A 203 -1.20 12.29 9.36
N TYR A 204 -2.23 12.60 10.14
CA TYR A 204 -2.05 13.06 11.51
C TYR A 204 -2.33 11.90 12.48
N PRO A 205 -1.31 11.14 12.92
CA PRO A 205 -1.52 10.15 13.96
C PRO A 205 -2.10 10.81 15.21
N TYR A 206 -3.13 10.17 15.76
CA TYR A 206 -3.67 10.57 17.04
C TYR A 206 -2.82 9.97 18.15
N PHE A 207 -2.30 10.84 19.03
CA PHE A 207 -1.49 10.44 20.18
C PHE A 207 -2.27 10.67 21.46
N ASN A 208 -2.18 9.72 22.37
CA ASN A 208 -2.57 9.92 23.76
C ASN A 208 -1.37 9.59 24.66
N LEU A 209 -0.92 10.54 25.46
CA LEU A 209 0.06 10.29 26.51
C LEU A 209 -0.70 10.13 27.82
N GLY A 210 -0.62 8.94 28.39
CA GLY A 210 -1.09 8.70 29.75
C GLY A 210 0.06 8.59 30.73
N ASP A 211 -0.29 8.37 31.99
CA ASP A 211 0.69 8.03 33.00
C ASP A 211 1.38 6.70 32.64
N SER A 212 2.67 6.77 32.35
CA SER A 212 3.52 5.63 31.97
C SER A 212 3.19 4.90 30.66
N TYR A 213 2.44 5.52 29.74
CA TYR A 213 2.23 4.93 28.41
C TYR A 213 2.01 5.97 27.31
N ILE A 214 2.25 5.54 26.07
CA ILE A 214 1.93 6.28 24.85
C ILE A 214 1.02 5.39 24.01
N THR A 215 -0.15 5.90 23.64
CA THR A 215 -1.01 5.29 22.63
C THR A 215 -0.87 6.03 21.32
N ILE A 216 -0.71 5.29 20.23
CA ILE A 216 -0.69 5.84 18.87
C ILE A 216 -1.78 5.16 18.05
N ILE A 217 -2.69 5.97 17.50
CA ILE A 217 -3.84 5.52 16.71
C ILE A 217 -3.75 6.12 15.31
N PHE A 218 -3.70 5.26 14.30
CA PHE A 218 -3.61 5.67 12.89
C PHE A 218 -4.96 5.55 12.14
N ASP A 219 -5.91 4.78 12.68
CA ASP A 219 -7.17 4.44 11.98
C ASP A 219 -8.38 5.31 12.36
N TYR A 220 -8.23 6.30 13.26
CA TYR A 220 -9.40 6.92 13.92
C TYR A 220 -10.38 7.63 12.96
N THR A 221 -9.88 8.27 11.89
CA THR A 221 -10.72 8.96 10.88
C THR A 221 -10.17 8.92 9.46
N GLN A 222 -8.85 8.74 9.32
CA GLN A 222 -8.13 8.96 8.06
C GLN A 222 -7.80 7.69 7.30
N ARG A 223 -8.17 6.50 7.82
CA ARG A 223 -7.89 5.21 7.17
C ARG A 223 -6.40 5.01 6.89
N ASN A 224 -5.52 5.67 7.64
CA ASN A 224 -4.09 5.64 7.41
C ASN A 224 -3.53 4.27 7.75
N PHE A 225 -2.41 3.95 7.10
CA PHE A 225 -1.63 2.77 7.37
C PHE A 225 -0.31 3.17 8.00
N LEU A 226 0.30 2.24 8.73
CA LEU A 226 1.73 2.27 8.99
C LEU A 226 2.41 1.19 8.18
N THR A 227 3.65 1.41 7.77
CA THR A 227 4.55 0.34 7.33
C THR A 227 5.34 -0.21 8.52
N THR A 228 5.96 -1.37 8.32
CA THR A 228 6.91 -1.93 9.29
C THR A 228 8.16 -1.05 9.46
N ASP A 229 8.54 -0.28 8.43
CA ASP A 229 9.63 0.71 8.49
C ASP A 229 9.24 1.97 9.25
N ASP A 230 7.95 2.36 9.23
CA ASP A 230 7.48 3.47 10.06
C ASP A 230 7.55 3.14 11.54
N LEU A 231 7.29 1.89 11.94
CA LEU A 231 7.48 1.45 13.32
C LEU A 231 8.95 1.59 13.75
N ARG A 232 9.90 1.21 12.90
CA ARG A 232 11.35 1.38 13.13
C ARG A 232 11.73 2.87 13.19
N THR A 233 11.11 3.70 12.37
CA THR A 233 11.29 5.16 12.39
C THR A 233 10.77 5.76 13.69
N ILE A 234 9.60 5.34 14.18
CA ILE A 234 9.03 5.76 15.46
C ILE A 234 9.94 5.30 16.61
N ASP A 235 10.48 4.08 16.55
CA ASP A 235 11.46 3.59 17.54
C ASP A 235 12.69 4.49 17.63
N SER A 236 13.26 4.88 16.48
CA SER A 236 14.37 5.83 16.41
C SER A 236 14.00 7.20 17.00
N ILE A 237 12.80 7.70 16.74
CA ILE A 237 12.31 8.97 17.28
C ILE A 237 12.21 8.92 18.81
N LEU A 238 11.67 7.82 19.37
CA LEU A 238 11.57 7.66 20.82
C LEU A 238 12.96 7.67 21.48
N ARG A 239 13.94 6.98 20.88
CA ARG A 239 15.33 6.99 21.35
C ARG A 239 15.94 8.39 21.30
N GLU A 240 15.75 9.15 20.21
CA GLU A 240 16.22 10.54 20.09
C GLU A 240 15.62 11.47 21.15
N LEU A 241 14.40 11.19 21.59
CA LEU A 241 13.73 11.94 22.65
C LEU A 241 14.08 11.44 24.06
N ASN A 242 15.02 10.49 24.19
CA ASN A 242 15.39 9.81 25.43
C ASN A 242 14.19 9.13 26.12
N ILE A 243 13.21 8.67 25.33
CA ILE A 243 12.04 7.95 25.82
C ILE A 243 12.37 6.46 25.81
N SER A 244 12.67 5.92 27.00
CA SER A 244 12.88 4.48 27.21
C SER A 244 11.55 3.80 27.53
N TYR A 245 11.32 2.63 26.93
CA TYR A 245 10.07 1.89 27.09
C TYR A 245 10.35 0.40 27.32
N SER A 246 9.40 -0.29 27.95
CA SER A 246 9.58 -1.65 28.48
C SER A 246 8.76 -2.72 27.73
N GLY A 247 7.83 -2.29 26.89
CA GLY A 247 7.01 -3.17 26.09
C GLY A 247 6.12 -2.40 25.13
N VAL A 248 5.67 -3.11 24.10
CA VAL A 248 4.81 -2.63 23.03
C VAL A 248 3.72 -3.65 22.80
N ILE A 249 2.51 -3.15 22.64
CA ILE A 249 1.33 -3.91 22.29
C ILE A 249 0.80 -3.32 20.99
N LEU A 250 0.77 -4.14 19.94
CA LEU A 250 -0.07 -3.90 18.77
C LEU A 250 -1.43 -4.52 19.08
N TYR A 251 -2.47 -3.71 19.13
CA TYR A 251 -3.83 -4.22 19.29
C TYR A 251 -4.27 -5.01 18.06
N ASP A 252 -5.39 -5.72 18.20
CA ASP A 252 -6.01 -6.39 17.09
C ASP A 252 -6.36 -5.42 15.96
N GLY A 253 -6.18 -5.86 14.73
CA GLY A 253 -6.35 -4.98 13.58
C GLY A 253 -6.03 -5.66 12.26
N TYR A 254 -6.14 -4.89 11.18
CA TYR A 254 -5.88 -5.39 9.84
C TYR A 254 -4.42 -5.19 9.46
N VAL A 255 -3.84 -6.24 8.85
CA VAL A 255 -2.56 -6.18 8.17
C VAL A 255 -2.80 -6.50 6.70
N PHE A 256 -2.30 -5.63 5.83
CA PHE A 256 -2.41 -5.75 4.39
C PHE A 256 -1.02 -6.04 3.83
N ILE A 257 -0.92 -7.14 3.10
CA ILE A 257 0.31 -7.66 2.55
C ILE A 257 0.26 -7.45 1.05
N GLY A 258 0.96 -6.43 0.57
CA GLY A 258 1.15 -6.25 -0.86
C GLY A 258 2.10 -7.31 -1.39
N THR A 259 1.67 -8.11 -2.37
CA THR A 259 2.49 -9.21 -2.91
C THR A 259 3.40 -8.75 -4.03
N GLU A 260 4.55 -9.38 -4.21
CA GLU A 260 5.45 -9.08 -5.35
C GLU A 260 4.89 -9.64 -6.66
N LYS A 261 4.17 -10.77 -6.57
CA LYS A 261 3.53 -11.44 -7.70
C LYS A 261 2.00 -11.33 -7.61
N PRO A 262 1.30 -11.29 -8.75
CA PRO A 262 -0.16 -11.32 -8.76
C PRO A 262 -0.74 -12.57 -8.08
N LEU A 263 -1.86 -12.39 -7.37
CA LEU A 263 -2.61 -13.49 -6.73
C LEU A 263 -3.56 -14.16 -7.72
N THR A 264 -3.01 -14.82 -8.73
CA THR A 264 -3.77 -15.38 -9.85
C THR A 264 -3.79 -16.91 -9.81
N GLY A 265 -4.96 -17.51 -10.11
CA GLY A 265 -5.17 -18.96 -10.11
C GLY A 265 -6.32 -19.44 -9.20
N VAL A 266 -6.76 -20.68 -9.42
CA VAL A 266 -7.92 -21.28 -8.75
C VAL A 266 -7.61 -21.69 -7.29
N SER A 267 -6.35 -21.99 -6.98
CA SER A 267 -5.90 -22.47 -5.67
C SER A 267 -5.42 -21.38 -4.71
N VAL A 268 -5.39 -20.11 -5.12
CA VAL A 268 -4.80 -19.00 -4.35
C VAL A 268 -5.33 -18.97 -2.92
N TYR A 269 -6.66 -18.96 -2.74
CA TYR A 269 -7.25 -18.90 -1.41
C TYR A 269 -6.87 -20.09 -0.54
N ALA A 270 -6.88 -21.30 -1.10
CA ALA A 270 -6.52 -22.51 -0.37
C ALA A 270 -5.04 -22.49 0.07
N GLU A 271 -4.14 -22.05 -0.80
CA GLU A 271 -2.71 -21.87 -0.49
C GLU A 271 -2.51 -20.84 0.63
N LEU A 272 -3.14 -19.67 0.53
CA LEU A 272 -3.06 -18.62 1.55
C LEU A 272 -3.61 -19.09 2.90
N LEU A 273 -4.75 -19.79 2.87
CA LEU A 273 -5.36 -20.35 4.07
C LEU A 273 -4.47 -21.41 4.72
N GLU A 274 -3.89 -22.32 3.92
CA GLU A 274 -2.96 -23.34 4.40
C GLU A 274 -1.72 -22.72 5.05
N ASN A 275 -1.14 -21.71 4.41
CA ASN A 275 -0.02 -20.95 4.95
C ASN A 275 -0.38 -20.26 6.28
N ALA A 276 -1.54 -19.62 6.33
CA ALA A 276 -2.01 -18.87 7.50
C ALA A 276 -2.38 -19.76 8.70
N ARG A 277 -2.75 -21.04 8.48
CA ARG A 277 -3.13 -21.98 9.56
C ARG A 277 -2.07 -22.13 10.64
N LYS A 278 -0.79 -22.02 10.29
CA LYS A 278 0.33 -22.05 11.27
C LYS A 278 0.26 -20.93 12.30
N TYR A 279 -0.46 -19.85 11.97
CA TYR A 279 -0.65 -18.68 12.80
C TYR A 279 -2.08 -18.54 13.32
N SER A 280 -2.87 -19.62 13.40
CA SER A 280 -4.29 -19.56 13.83
C SER A 280 -4.53 -18.94 15.21
N ASN A 281 -3.51 -18.92 16.07
CA ASN A 281 -3.58 -18.27 17.38
C ASN A 281 -3.40 -16.74 17.28
N THR A 282 -2.74 -16.27 16.23
CA THR A 282 -2.40 -14.85 16.00
C THR A 282 -3.23 -14.24 14.88
N ILE A 283 -3.78 -15.02 13.95
CA ILE A 283 -4.58 -14.57 12.82
C ILE A 283 -6.00 -15.12 12.96
N ASP A 284 -7.00 -14.25 12.83
CA ASP A 284 -8.38 -14.65 12.61
C ASP A 284 -8.55 -15.09 11.14
N LEU A 285 -8.49 -16.40 10.92
CA LEU A 285 -8.58 -17.03 9.59
C LEU A 285 -9.92 -16.75 8.89
N THR A 286 -10.99 -16.41 9.63
CA THR A 286 -12.30 -16.12 9.05
C THR A 286 -12.32 -14.77 8.30
N LYS A 287 -11.37 -13.88 8.61
CA LYS A 287 -11.21 -12.57 8.01
C LYS A 287 -10.11 -12.51 6.96
N LEU A 288 -9.48 -13.64 6.64
CA LEU A 288 -8.50 -13.74 5.57
C LEU A 288 -9.21 -13.54 4.23
N THR A 289 -8.82 -12.49 3.51
CA THR A 289 -9.33 -12.17 2.18
C THR A 289 -8.17 -11.72 1.31
N TYR A 290 -8.36 -11.70 -0.01
CA TYR A 290 -7.40 -11.09 -0.91
C TYR A 290 -8.12 -10.31 -1.99
N THR A 291 -7.45 -9.28 -2.48
CA THR A 291 -7.89 -8.46 -3.60
C THR A 291 -6.85 -8.64 -4.69
N VAL A 292 -7.31 -9.08 -5.86
CA VAL A 292 -6.52 -9.04 -7.09
C VAL A 292 -6.58 -7.62 -7.68
N LYS A 293 -5.84 -7.40 -8.77
CA LYS A 293 -5.76 -6.14 -9.53
C LYS A 293 -7.07 -5.30 -9.47
N PRO A 294 -7.00 -4.02 -9.05
CA PRO A 294 -8.16 -3.15 -8.89
C PRO A 294 -8.66 -2.51 -10.18
#